data_AF-A0AAJ2RXB7-F1
#
_entry.id   AF-A0AAJ2RXB7-F1
#
_cell.length_a   1.000
_cell.length_b   1.000
_cell.length_c   1.000
_cell.angle_alpha   90.00
_cell.angle_beta   90.00
_cell.angle_gamma   90.00
#
_symmetry.space_group_name_H-M   'P 1'
#
loop_
_entity.id
_entity.type
_entity.pdbx_description
1 polymer ?
#
loop_
_entity_poly.entity_id
_entity_poly.type
_entity_poly.pdbx_seq_one_letter_code
_entity_poly.pdbx_strand_id
1 'polypeptide(L)'
;MQIPPFSLPSNPAATIYLREATVADCEQFADTDARHDERLSTLVLRTLQSSPEHYSDPLDWTASDRQLAAFWYHAHTTNDPSIHLPYSCPHCGQEHDALVKLTDIAALYAPMQGLAYRRIEHEGEEYEVRPLDGHAMEELEELRAGLPESSDSHDYRRLTAVIKRHELVASLAGLNETRVRDVRIADIERKVRAMTQRSATELHRKVQDAQASMAHGLPSIIVEGETLIVTPPIACDKEAGRTTRLRFPFFWSDYLPRLW
;
A
#
# COMPACT_ATOMS: atom_id res chain seq x y z
N MET A 1 -9.10 -22.10 -12.53
CA MET A 1 -9.28 -22.54 -11.12
C MET A 1 -10.02 -21.43 -10.37
N GLN A 2 -10.81 -21.72 -9.32
CA GLN A 2 -11.45 -20.65 -8.55
C GLN A 2 -10.58 -20.33 -7.33
N ILE A 3 -10.05 -19.10 -7.27
CA ILE A 3 -9.30 -18.61 -6.11
C ILE A 3 -10.30 -18.52 -4.94
N PRO A 4 -9.95 -19.02 -3.74
CA PRO A 4 -10.84 -18.90 -2.58
C PRO A 4 -11.20 -17.43 -2.30
N PRO A 5 -12.45 -17.13 -1.90
CA PRO A 5 -12.81 -15.76 -1.56
C PRO A 5 -12.06 -15.30 -0.30
N PHE A 6 -11.89 -13.98 -0.17
CA PHE A 6 -11.29 -13.35 1.01
C PHE A 6 -12.08 -12.09 1.40
N SER A 7 -11.90 -11.62 2.64
CA SER A 7 -12.51 -10.38 3.10
C SER A 7 -11.54 -9.22 3.00
N LEU A 8 -12.04 -8.00 2.72
CA LEU A 8 -11.21 -6.80 2.80
C LEU A 8 -10.75 -6.56 4.24
N PRO A 9 -9.45 -6.45 4.54
CA PRO A 9 -9.01 -6.22 5.91
C PRO A 9 -9.51 -4.89 6.50
N SER A 10 -9.77 -3.87 5.68
CA SER A 10 -10.38 -2.61 6.14
C SER A 10 -11.89 -2.73 6.42
N ASN A 11 -12.56 -3.68 5.78
CA ASN A 11 -13.98 -3.96 5.93
C ASN A 11 -14.24 -5.47 5.92
N PRO A 12 -14.08 -6.16 7.06
CA PRO A 12 -14.20 -7.62 7.13
C PRO A 12 -15.57 -8.19 6.74
N ALA A 13 -16.62 -7.35 6.66
CA ALA A 13 -17.94 -7.75 6.19
C ALA A 13 -18.06 -7.82 4.66
N ALA A 14 -17.15 -7.16 3.93
CA ALA A 14 -17.09 -7.24 2.48
C ALA A 14 -16.26 -8.45 2.06
N THR A 15 -16.86 -9.34 1.25
CA THR A 15 -16.20 -10.51 0.68
C THR A 15 -15.91 -10.27 -0.80
N ILE A 16 -14.68 -10.55 -1.20
CA ILE A 16 -14.18 -10.41 -2.56
C ILE A 16 -13.98 -11.78 -3.20
N TYR A 17 -14.36 -11.87 -4.46
CA TYR A 17 -14.24 -13.07 -5.28
C TYR A 17 -13.39 -12.75 -6.49
N LEU A 18 -12.24 -13.43 -6.60
CA LEU A 18 -11.37 -13.34 -7.76
C LEU A 18 -11.42 -14.64 -8.56
N ARG A 19 -11.24 -14.53 -9.87
CA ARG A 19 -10.90 -15.66 -10.74
C ARG A 19 -9.43 -15.60 -11.12
N GLU A 20 -8.90 -16.75 -11.50
CA GLU A 20 -7.59 -16.81 -12.14
C GLU A 20 -7.60 -16.06 -13.48
N ALA A 21 -6.49 -15.41 -13.80
CA ALA A 21 -6.29 -14.73 -15.07
C ALA A 21 -6.25 -15.75 -16.23
N THR A 22 -6.90 -15.38 -17.33
CA THR A 22 -6.81 -16.08 -18.61
C THR A 22 -5.67 -15.49 -19.45
N VAL A 23 -5.30 -16.17 -20.55
CA VAL A 23 -4.33 -15.63 -21.51
C VAL A 23 -4.73 -14.24 -22.02
N ALA A 24 -6.01 -14.02 -22.31
CA ALA A 24 -6.51 -12.73 -22.78
C ALA A 24 -6.37 -11.61 -21.72
N ASP A 25 -6.54 -11.95 -20.44
CA ASP A 25 -6.28 -10.97 -19.36
C ASP A 25 -4.78 -10.65 -19.29
N CYS A 26 -3.90 -11.66 -19.40
CA CYS A 26 -2.45 -11.44 -19.42
C CYS A 26 -2.01 -10.57 -20.61
N GLU A 27 -2.60 -10.76 -21.80
CA GLU A 27 -2.38 -9.88 -22.96
C GLU A 27 -2.76 -8.44 -22.64
N GLN A 28 -3.91 -8.22 -21.96
CA GLN A 28 -4.35 -6.89 -21.54
C GLN A 28 -3.39 -6.25 -20.51
N PHE A 29 -2.82 -7.05 -19.61
CA PHE A 29 -1.92 -6.54 -18.56
C PHE A 29 -0.51 -6.25 -19.10
N ALA A 30 -0.08 -6.91 -20.17
CA ALA A 30 1.27 -6.78 -20.73
C ALA A 30 1.60 -5.36 -21.24
N ASP A 31 0.58 -4.56 -21.59
CA ASP A 31 0.75 -3.18 -22.07
C ASP A 31 1.03 -2.16 -20.96
N THR A 32 1.07 -2.57 -19.68
CA THR A 32 1.31 -1.65 -18.56
C THR A 32 2.80 -1.44 -18.27
N ASP A 33 3.17 -0.18 -18.07
CA ASP A 33 4.52 0.22 -17.66
C ASP A 33 4.73 -0.20 -16.19
N ALA A 34 5.85 -0.88 -15.90
CA ALA A 34 6.20 -1.34 -14.55
C ALA A 34 6.34 -0.20 -13.53
N ARG A 35 6.49 1.05 -13.98
CA ARG A 35 6.45 2.25 -13.12
C ARG A 35 5.04 2.64 -12.66
N HIS A 36 4.01 1.96 -13.16
CA HIS A 36 2.60 2.22 -12.90
C HIS A 36 1.86 1.01 -12.30
N ASP A 37 2.44 0.38 -11.27
CA ASP A 37 1.88 -0.82 -10.65
C ASP A 37 0.58 -0.57 -9.88
N GLU A 38 0.34 0.63 -9.32
CA GLU A 38 -0.94 0.99 -8.69
C GLU A 38 -2.06 1.11 -9.75
N ARG A 39 -1.77 1.70 -10.91
CA ARG A 39 -2.73 1.69 -12.03
C ARG A 39 -2.99 0.27 -12.54
N LEU A 40 -1.93 -0.54 -12.66
CA LEU A 40 -2.06 -1.95 -13.02
C LEU A 40 -2.89 -2.71 -11.97
N SER A 41 -2.68 -2.46 -10.69
CA SER A 41 -3.46 -3.06 -9.59
C SER A 41 -4.95 -2.80 -9.78
N THR A 42 -5.33 -1.56 -10.09
CA THR A 42 -6.73 -1.21 -10.35
C THR A 42 -7.28 -1.93 -11.58
N LEU A 43 -6.53 -1.97 -12.68
CA LEU A 43 -6.92 -2.69 -13.90
C LEU A 43 -7.15 -4.18 -13.61
N VAL A 44 -6.17 -4.83 -12.99
CA VAL A 44 -6.20 -6.26 -12.65
C VAL A 44 -7.37 -6.57 -11.74
N LEU A 45 -7.53 -5.82 -10.65
CA LEU A 45 -8.59 -6.06 -9.67
C LEU A 45 -9.99 -5.81 -10.25
N ARG A 46 -10.14 -4.89 -11.21
CA ARG A 46 -11.42 -4.72 -11.94
C ARG A 46 -11.67 -5.88 -12.90
N THR A 47 -10.64 -6.35 -13.59
CA THR A 47 -10.75 -7.43 -14.60
C THR A 47 -10.98 -8.81 -13.97
N LEU A 48 -10.36 -9.09 -12.82
CA LEU A 48 -10.35 -10.42 -12.20
C LEU A 48 -11.45 -10.65 -11.17
N GLN A 49 -12.23 -9.64 -10.79
CA GLN A 49 -13.42 -9.86 -9.98
C GLN A 49 -14.42 -10.77 -10.73
N SER A 50 -15.01 -11.73 -10.02
CA SER A 50 -15.79 -12.83 -10.65
C SER A 50 -17.23 -12.99 -10.17
N SER A 51 -17.65 -12.24 -9.15
CA SER A 51 -19.01 -12.27 -8.59
C SER A 51 -19.65 -10.87 -8.63
N PRO A 52 -20.52 -10.57 -9.62
CA PRO A 52 -21.12 -9.25 -9.82
C PRO A 52 -21.84 -8.68 -8.59
N GLU A 53 -22.49 -9.52 -7.80
CA GLU A 53 -23.18 -9.13 -6.57
C GLU A 53 -22.23 -8.65 -5.45
N HIS A 54 -20.95 -8.97 -5.58
CA HIS A 54 -19.88 -8.60 -4.64
C HIS A 54 -18.87 -7.62 -5.25
N TYR A 55 -19.16 -7.06 -6.43
CA TYR A 55 -18.27 -6.10 -7.06
C TYR A 55 -18.13 -4.83 -6.22
N SER A 56 -16.89 -4.38 -6.08
CA SER A 56 -16.55 -3.08 -5.50
C SER A 56 -15.37 -2.48 -6.26
N ASP A 57 -15.30 -1.14 -6.29
CA ASP A 57 -14.24 -0.44 -7.02
C ASP A 57 -12.92 -0.52 -6.25
N PRO A 58 -11.84 -1.11 -6.82
CA PRO A 58 -10.54 -1.16 -6.18
C PRO A 58 -9.91 0.21 -5.90
N LEU A 59 -10.43 1.29 -6.49
CA LEU A 59 -10.01 2.65 -6.15
C LEU A 59 -10.50 3.11 -4.77
N ASP A 60 -11.61 2.54 -4.27
CA ASP A 60 -12.15 2.82 -2.93
C ASP A 60 -11.53 1.91 -1.85
N TRP A 61 -10.74 0.91 -2.26
CA TRP A 61 -10.06 0.01 -1.35
C TRP A 61 -8.82 0.68 -0.76
N THR A 62 -8.48 0.34 0.48
CA THR A 62 -7.24 0.83 1.08
C THR A 62 -6.02 0.22 0.38
N ALA A 63 -4.85 0.86 0.52
CA ALA A 63 -3.58 0.31 0.06
C ALA A 63 -3.33 -1.12 0.59
N SER A 64 -3.63 -1.36 1.87
CA SER A 64 -3.48 -2.67 2.50
C SER A 64 -4.47 -3.72 1.96
N ASP A 65 -5.69 -3.33 1.60
CA ASP A 65 -6.66 -4.22 0.94
C ASP A 65 -6.18 -4.67 -0.44
N ARG A 66 -5.70 -3.72 -1.25
CA ARG A 66 -5.16 -3.96 -2.61
C ARG A 66 -3.94 -4.87 -2.56
N GLN A 67 -3.04 -4.63 -1.59
CA GLN A 67 -1.86 -5.45 -1.40
C GLN A 67 -2.19 -6.87 -0.89
N LEU A 68 -3.19 -7.02 -0.01
CA LEU A 68 -3.69 -8.35 0.36
C LEU A 68 -4.24 -9.08 -0.87
N ALA A 69 -4.99 -8.39 -1.73
CA ALA A 69 -5.57 -9.02 -2.91
C ALA A 69 -4.49 -9.54 -3.88
N ALA A 70 -3.41 -8.77 -4.10
CA ALA A 70 -2.25 -9.20 -4.88
C ALA A 70 -1.59 -10.44 -4.27
N PHE A 71 -1.30 -10.38 -2.97
CA PHE A 71 -0.70 -11.46 -2.23
C PHE A 71 -1.56 -12.73 -2.25
N TRP A 72 -2.87 -12.58 -2.03
CA TRP A 72 -3.83 -13.68 -1.99
C TRP A 72 -3.97 -14.35 -3.36
N TYR A 73 -4.02 -13.55 -4.42
CA TYR A 73 -4.01 -14.05 -5.79
C TYR A 73 -2.76 -14.90 -6.04
N HIS A 74 -1.57 -14.35 -5.77
CA HIS A 74 -0.31 -15.04 -6.00
C HIS A 74 -0.21 -16.34 -5.19
N ALA A 75 -0.54 -16.29 -3.90
CA ALA A 75 -0.49 -17.46 -3.00
C ALA A 75 -1.37 -18.64 -3.47
N HIS A 76 -2.41 -18.40 -4.27
CA HIS A 76 -3.32 -19.42 -4.77
C HIS A 76 -3.13 -19.77 -6.26
N THR A 77 -2.19 -19.11 -6.93
CA THR A 77 -1.91 -19.34 -8.37
C THR A 77 -0.47 -19.76 -8.63
N THR A 78 0.44 -19.55 -7.67
CA THR A 78 1.83 -19.98 -7.76
C THR A 78 2.01 -21.46 -7.40
N ASN A 79 3.00 -22.09 -8.04
CA ASN A 79 3.50 -23.41 -7.63
C ASN A 79 4.62 -23.32 -6.59
N ASP A 80 5.27 -22.15 -6.46
CA ASP A 80 6.29 -21.87 -5.44
C ASP A 80 5.84 -20.69 -4.57
N PRO A 81 5.31 -20.95 -3.37
CA PRO A 81 4.81 -19.92 -2.46
C PRO A 81 5.95 -19.35 -1.60
N SER A 82 7.10 -19.06 -2.21
CA SER A 82 8.29 -18.53 -1.54
C SER A 82 8.84 -17.32 -2.29
N ILE A 83 9.36 -16.34 -1.55
CA ILE A 83 9.98 -15.14 -2.10
C ILE A 83 11.45 -15.13 -1.71
N HIS A 84 12.32 -14.93 -2.71
CA HIS A 84 13.75 -14.70 -2.52
C HIS A 84 14.01 -13.22 -2.26
N LEU A 85 14.64 -12.92 -1.14
CA LEU A 85 14.95 -11.55 -0.71
C LEU A 85 16.45 -11.44 -0.40
N PRO A 86 17.29 -11.09 -1.40
CA PRO A 86 18.67 -10.76 -1.14
C PRO A 86 18.79 -9.48 -0.29
N TYR A 87 19.65 -9.50 0.73
CA TYR A 87 19.85 -8.38 1.64
C TYR A 87 21.24 -8.35 2.27
N SER A 88 21.70 -7.14 2.57
CA SER A 88 22.89 -6.92 3.39
C SER A 88 22.52 -6.99 4.88
N CYS A 89 23.09 -7.95 5.60
CA CYS A 89 22.71 -8.18 6.99
C CYS A 89 23.32 -7.11 7.93
N PRO A 90 22.51 -6.37 8.70
CA PRO A 90 23.00 -5.30 9.56
C PRO A 90 23.79 -5.79 10.78
N HIS A 91 23.79 -7.10 11.05
CA HIS A 91 24.46 -7.71 12.20
C HIS A 91 25.86 -8.21 11.82
N CYS A 92 25.97 -9.09 10.82
CA CYS A 92 27.25 -9.67 10.41
C CYS A 92 27.94 -8.95 9.23
N GLY A 93 27.26 -8.02 8.55
CA GLY A 93 27.78 -7.28 7.40
C GLY A 93 27.97 -8.09 6.12
N GLN A 94 27.41 -9.30 6.04
CA GLN A 94 27.46 -10.16 4.85
C GLN A 94 26.16 -10.06 4.04
N GLU A 95 26.23 -10.36 2.75
CA GLU A 95 25.06 -10.55 1.90
C GLU A 95 24.44 -11.92 2.16
N HIS A 96 23.12 -11.95 2.34
CA HIS A 96 22.31 -13.15 2.52
C HIS A 96 21.16 -13.14 1.52
N ASP A 97 20.60 -14.32 1.22
CA ASP A 97 19.32 -14.46 0.50
C ASP A 97 18.32 -15.13 1.42
N ALA A 98 17.30 -14.39 1.84
CA ALA A 98 16.24 -14.91 2.68
C ALA A 98 15.13 -15.53 1.82
N LEU A 99 14.90 -16.83 1.99
CA LEU A 99 13.75 -17.51 1.44
C LEU A 99 12.55 -17.35 2.40
N VAL A 100 11.62 -16.47 2.06
CA VAL A 100 10.44 -16.17 2.90
C VAL A 100 9.21 -16.85 2.33
N LYS A 101 8.56 -17.70 3.12
CA LYS A 101 7.31 -18.36 2.72
C LYS A 101 6.14 -17.38 2.83
N LEU A 102 5.26 -17.38 1.83
CA LEU A 102 4.02 -16.60 1.88
C LEU A 102 3.19 -16.97 3.11
N THR A 103 3.12 -18.26 3.48
CA THR A 103 2.38 -18.71 4.67
C THR A 103 2.84 -18.04 5.97
N ASP A 104 4.13 -17.73 6.08
CA ASP A 104 4.69 -17.12 7.29
C ASP A 104 4.33 -15.62 7.37
N ILE A 105 4.21 -14.95 6.22
CA ILE A 105 3.68 -13.58 6.11
C ILE A 105 2.18 -13.58 6.42
N ALA A 106 1.42 -14.52 5.83
CA ALA A 106 -0.02 -14.65 6.01
C ALA A 106 -0.40 -14.92 7.48
N ALA A 107 0.44 -15.64 8.23
CA ALA A 107 0.24 -15.87 9.66
C ALA A 107 0.26 -14.60 10.52
N LEU A 108 0.77 -13.48 9.97
CA LEU A 108 0.79 -12.16 10.63
C LEU A 108 -0.36 -11.25 10.20
N TYR A 109 -1.29 -11.75 9.37
CA TYR A 109 -2.47 -11.01 8.93
C TYR A 109 -3.32 -10.55 10.12
N ALA A 110 -3.79 -9.30 10.07
CA ALA A 110 -4.74 -8.77 11.05
C ALA A 110 -5.83 -7.94 10.36
N PRO A 111 -7.13 -8.23 10.58
CA PRO A 111 -8.20 -7.35 10.12
C PRO A 111 -8.22 -6.06 10.95
N MET A 112 -8.70 -4.98 10.35
CA MET A 112 -8.85 -3.69 11.01
C MET A 112 -9.78 -3.80 12.21
N GLN A 113 -9.38 -3.17 13.31
CA GLN A 113 -10.21 -3.05 14.50
C GLN A 113 -10.89 -1.68 14.55
N GLY A 114 -12.21 -1.69 14.70
CA GLY A 114 -13.03 -0.48 14.79
C GLY A 114 -13.33 0.14 13.41
N LEU A 115 -13.57 1.46 13.40
CA LEU A 115 -13.91 2.19 12.18
C LEU A 115 -12.67 2.42 11.31
N ALA A 116 -12.87 2.54 9.99
CA ALA A 116 -11.83 2.89 9.02
C ALA A 116 -11.43 4.38 9.03
N TYR A 117 -11.53 5.02 10.20
CA TYR A 117 -11.01 6.35 10.44
C TYR A 117 -10.67 6.58 11.93
N ARG A 118 -9.87 7.61 12.20
CA ARG A 118 -9.65 8.17 13.55
C ARG A 118 -9.91 9.66 13.52
N ARG A 119 -10.49 10.21 14.59
CA ARG A 119 -10.66 11.66 14.72
C ARG A 119 -9.43 12.26 15.40
N ILE A 120 -8.95 13.38 14.89
CA ILE A 120 -7.89 14.18 15.48
C ILE A 120 -8.31 15.64 15.52
N GLU A 121 -7.77 16.39 16.48
CA GLU A 121 -7.90 17.84 16.53
C GLU A 121 -6.53 18.49 16.28
N HIS A 122 -6.51 19.51 15.42
CA HIS A 122 -5.32 20.29 15.13
C HIS A 122 -5.68 21.76 14.91
N GLU A 123 -5.06 22.66 15.68
CA GLU A 123 -5.31 24.11 15.63
C GLU A 123 -6.81 24.50 15.77
N GLY A 124 -7.56 23.76 16.60
CA GLY A 124 -8.99 23.99 16.81
C GLY A 124 -9.89 23.50 15.67
N GLU A 125 -9.34 22.80 14.67
CA GLU A 125 -10.10 22.11 13.63
C GLU A 125 -10.06 20.60 13.85
N GLU A 126 -11.20 19.95 13.62
CA GLU A 126 -11.33 18.49 13.69
C GLU A 126 -11.20 17.85 12.30
N TYR A 127 -10.44 16.76 12.24
CA TYR A 127 -10.19 15.98 11.04
C TYR A 127 -10.51 14.51 11.27
N GLU A 128 -10.95 13.82 10.22
CA GLU A 128 -10.91 12.35 10.14
C GLU A 128 -9.65 11.94 9.38
N VAL A 129 -8.82 11.12 10.03
CA VAL A 129 -7.70 10.43 9.40
C VAL A 129 -8.19 9.11 8.85
N ARG A 130 -7.92 8.82 7.58
CA ARG A 130 -8.27 7.57 6.91
C ARG A 130 -7.00 6.90 6.35
N PRO A 131 -6.99 5.56 6.19
CA PRO A 131 -5.97 4.91 5.38
C PRO A 131 -5.99 5.47 3.95
N LEU A 132 -4.84 5.43 3.27
CA LEU A 132 -4.79 5.78 1.85
C LEU A 132 -5.59 4.75 1.04
N ASP A 133 -6.39 5.27 0.11
CA ASP A 133 -7.19 4.50 -0.83
C ASP A 133 -6.48 4.35 -2.19
N GLY A 134 -7.00 3.50 -3.07
CA GLY A 134 -6.44 3.28 -4.40
C GLY A 134 -6.31 4.56 -5.23
N HIS A 135 -7.25 5.51 -5.08
CA HIS A 135 -7.12 6.83 -5.70
C HIS A 135 -5.86 7.58 -5.25
N ALA A 136 -5.61 7.65 -3.94
CA ALA A 136 -4.43 8.30 -3.40
C ALA A 136 -3.14 7.59 -3.82
N MET A 137 -3.15 6.26 -3.87
CA MET A 137 -1.98 5.47 -4.25
C MET A 137 -1.59 5.67 -5.71
N GLU A 138 -2.54 5.73 -6.64
CA GLU A 138 -2.26 6.06 -8.05
C GLU A 138 -1.75 7.49 -8.24
N GLU A 139 -2.26 8.45 -7.47
CA GLU A 139 -1.76 9.84 -7.50
C GLU A 139 -0.33 9.94 -6.98
N LEU A 140 -0.02 9.20 -5.90
CA LEU A 140 1.33 9.14 -5.33
C LEU A 140 2.31 8.46 -6.29
N GLU A 141 1.86 7.42 -6.99
CA GLU A 141 2.62 6.77 -8.06
C GLU A 141 2.99 7.73 -9.19
N GLU A 142 2.02 8.50 -9.70
CA GLU A 142 2.29 9.50 -10.75
C GLU A 142 3.31 10.55 -10.27
N LEU A 143 3.20 10.99 -9.01
CA LEU A 143 4.18 11.92 -8.42
C LEU A 143 5.57 11.27 -8.30
N ARG A 144 5.66 9.99 -7.92
CA ARG A 144 6.93 9.24 -7.86
C ARG A 144 7.55 9.05 -9.23
N ALA A 145 6.75 8.77 -10.27
CA ALA A 145 7.23 8.61 -11.63
C ALA A 145 7.94 9.88 -12.16
N GLY A 146 7.62 11.05 -11.60
CA GLY A 146 8.30 12.32 -11.87
C GLY A 146 9.61 12.56 -11.10
N LEU A 147 10.01 11.67 -10.18
CA LEU A 147 11.23 11.84 -9.39
C LEU A 147 12.48 11.76 -10.29
N PRO A 148 13.41 12.74 -10.19
CA PRO A 148 14.70 12.63 -10.86
C PRO A 148 15.50 11.43 -10.35
N GLU A 149 16.33 10.84 -11.21
CA GLU A 149 17.22 9.72 -10.82
C GLU A 149 18.20 10.10 -9.71
N SER A 150 18.64 11.37 -9.67
CA SER A 150 19.56 11.87 -8.64
C SER A 150 18.81 12.40 -7.42
N SER A 151 18.92 11.65 -6.32
CA SER A 151 18.36 12.00 -5.01
C SER A 151 18.96 13.28 -4.39
N ASP A 152 20.14 13.69 -4.82
CA ASP A 152 20.82 14.90 -4.34
C ASP A 152 20.35 16.19 -5.04
N SER A 153 19.55 16.08 -6.08
CA SER A 153 19.06 17.24 -6.83
C SER A 153 18.07 18.08 -6.03
N HIS A 154 18.04 19.39 -6.32
CA HIS A 154 17.03 20.29 -5.75
C HIS A 154 15.61 19.85 -6.13
N ASP A 155 15.43 19.39 -7.36
CA ASP A 155 14.13 18.96 -7.87
C ASP A 155 13.64 17.69 -7.20
N TYR A 156 14.52 16.74 -6.89
CA TYR A 156 14.19 15.57 -6.08
C TYR A 156 13.67 15.98 -4.71
N ARG A 157 14.45 16.79 -3.95
CA ARG A 157 14.01 17.27 -2.62
C ARG A 157 12.67 17.99 -2.67
N ARG A 158 12.45 18.82 -3.70
CA ARG A 158 11.19 19.54 -3.91
C ARG A 158 10.04 18.56 -4.16
N LEU A 159 10.20 17.58 -5.03
CA LEU A 159 9.14 16.63 -5.38
C LEU A 159 8.86 15.64 -4.24
N THR A 160 9.87 15.19 -3.50
CA THR A 160 9.68 14.42 -2.26
C THR A 160 8.85 15.19 -1.23
N ALA A 161 9.06 16.51 -1.09
CA ALA A 161 8.23 17.34 -0.22
C ALA A 161 6.77 17.43 -0.72
N VAL A 162 6.56 17.46 -2.04
CA VAL A 162 5.23 17.40 -2.64
C VAL A 162 4.55 16.06 -2.37
N ILE A 163 5.26 14.93 -2.52
CA ILE A 163 4.77 13.58 -2.22
C ILE A 163 4.33 13.48 -0.75
N LYS A 164 5.20 13.88 0.20
CA LYS A 164 4.87 13.85 1.64
C LYS A 164 3.65 14.69 2.00
N ARG A 165 3.51 15.86 1.36
CA ARG A 165 2.33 16.71 1.53
C ARG A 165 1.08 16.04 0.94
N HIS A 166 1.19 15.43 -0.24
CA HIS A 166 0.09 14.73 -0.89
C HIS A 166 -0.41 13.56 -0.05
N GLU A 167 0.50 12.74 0.46
CA GLU A 167 0.22 11.64 1.40
C GLU A 167 -0.54 12.15 2.63
N LEU A 168 -0.06 13.23 3.25
CA LEU A 168 -0.73 13.86 4.40
C LEU A 168 -2.15 14.32 4.06
N VAL A 169 -2.32 15.05 2.95
CA VAL A 169 -3.63 15.61 2.56
C VAL A 169 -4.61 14.51 2.19
N ALA A 170 -4.18 13.50 1.43
CA ALA A 170 -5.02 12.39 1.01
C ALA A 170 -5.53 11.55 2.20
N SER A 171 -4.75 11.51 3.29
CA SER A 171 -5.12 10.83 4.53
C SER A 171 -6.15 11.58 5.37
N LEU A 172 -6.50 12.83 5.03
CA LEU A 172 -7.36 13.69 5.83
C LEU A 172 -8.73 13.92 5.19
N ALA A 173 -9.75 14.03 6.03
CA ALA A 173 -11.09 14.50 5.69
C ALA A 173 -11.60 15.48 6.75
N GLY A 174 -12.51 16.39 6.39
CA GLY A 174 -13.31 17.09 7.39
C GLY A 174 -14.31 16.16 8.07
N LEU A 175 -14.77 16.52 9.28
CA LEU A 175 -15.88 15.81 9.92
C LEU A 175 -17.17 15.95 9.10
N ASN A 176 -17.92 14.85 8.96
CA ASN A 176 -19.19 14.80 8.21
C ASN A 176 -19.07 15.35 6.78
N GLU A 177 -17.89 15.25 6.19
CA GLU A 177 -17.59 15.77 4.86
C GLU A 177 -18.40 15.01 3.79
N THR A 178 -19.26 15.74 3.07
CA THR A 178 -20.09 15.21 1.99
C THR A 178 -19.67 15.73 0.61
N ARG A 179 -18.69 16.63 0.55
CA ARG A 179 -18.19 17.17 -0.71
C ARG A 179 -17.45 16.11 -1.51
N VAL A 180 -17.46 16.29 -2.82
CA VAL A 180 -16.69 15.47 -3.77
C VAL A 180 -15.21 15.48 -3.39
N ARG A 181 -14.54 14.33 -3.54
CA ARG A 181 -13.15 14.07 -3.13
C ARG A 181 -12.19 15.21 -3.51
N ASP A 182 -12.24 15.66 -4.76
CA ASP A 182 -11.32 16.67 -5.29
C ASP A 182 -11.46 18.03 -4.59
N VAL A 183 -12.70 18.45 -4.29
CA VAL A 183 -12.98 19.71 -3.59
C VAL A 183 -12.45 19.64 -2.16
N ARG A 184 -12.68 18.50 -1.48
CA ARG A 184 -12.17 18.25 -0.12
C ARG A 184 -10.64 18.29 -0.09
N ILE A 185 -9.98 17.59 -1.01
CA ILE A 185 -8.51 17.52 -1.08
C ILE A 185 -7.92 18.91 -1.33
N ALA A 186 -8.48 19.67 -2.27
CA ALA A 186 -8.00 21.03 -2.57
C ALA A 186 -8.09 21.97 -1.36
N ASP A 187 -9.16 21.87 -0.57
CA ASP A 187 -9.33 22.68 0.64
C ASP A 187 -8.35 22.32 1.75
N ILE A 188 -8.17 21.03 2.01
CA ILE A 188 -7.19 20.56 3.00
C ILE A 188 -5.77 20.91 2.55
N GLU A 189 -5.46 20.75 1.26
CA GLU A 189 -4.18 21.16 0.68
C GLU A 189 -3.90 22.65 0.91
N ARG A 190 -4.88 23.52 0.65
CA ARG A 190 -4.75 24.96 0.88
C ARG A 190 -4.46 25.26 2.34
N LYS A 191 -5.15 24.59 3.28
CA LYS A 191 -4.90 24.74 4.73
C LYS A 191 -3.49 24.29 5.10
N VAL A 192 -3.10 23.08 4.70
CA VAL A 192 -1.77 22.51 4.98
C VAL A 192 -0.65 23.39 4.41
N ARG A 193 -0.83 23.98 3.22
CA ARG A 193 0.16 24.90 2.62
C ARG A 193 0.28 26.23 3.36
N ALA A 194 -0.77 26.67 4.07
CA ALA A 194 -0.76 27.90 4.86
C ALA A 194 -0.18 27.69 6.27
N MET A 195 0.00 26.44 6.72
CA MET A 195 0.55 26.11 8.03
C MET A 195 2.04 26.48 8.12
N THR A 196 2.47 26.80 9.34
CA THR A 196 3.91 26.86 9.65
C THR A 196 4.52 25.47 9.59
N GLN A 197 5.83 25.37 9.34
CA GLN A 197 6.54 24.08 9.34
C GLN A 197 6.32 23.27 10.62
N ARG A 198 6.33 23.96 11.77
CA ARG A 198 6.11 23.34 13.09
C ARG A 198 4.71 22.71 13.18
N SER A 199 3.69 23.46 12.77
CA SER A 199 2.31 23.01 12.77
C SER A 199 2.09 21.83 11.83
N ALA A 200 2.62 21.91 10.60
CA ALA A 200 2.54 20.82 9.63
C ALA A 200 3.22 19.53 10.13
N THR A 201 4.35 19.66 10.83
CA THR A 201 5.07 18.52 11.43
C THR A 201 4.27 17.88 12.56
N GLU A 202 3.62 18.69 13.40
CA GLU A 202 2.74 18.19 14.45
C GLU A 202 1.51 17.46 13.87
N LEU A 203 0.86 18.04 12.87
CA LEU A 203 -0.27 17.42 12.18
C LEU A 203 0.15 16.08 11.53
N HIS A 204 1.29 16.06 10.84
CA HIS A 204 1.81 14.84 10.23
C HIS A 204 2.05 13.73 11.26
N ARG A 205 2.63 14.07 12.43
CA ARG A 205 2.80 13.10 13.52
C ARG A 205 1.46 12.56 14.03
N LYS A 206 0.45 13.42 14.23
CA LYS A 206 -0.89 12.99 14.65
C LYS A 206 -1.53 12.04 13.61
N VAL A 207 -1.35 12.32 12.33
CA VAL A 207 -1.81 11.47 11.23
C VAL A 207 -1.11 10.12 11.24
N GLN A 208 0.22 10.09 11.41
CA GLN A 208 0.97 8.83 11.50
C GLN A 208 0.55 7.98 12.71
N ASP A 209 0.37 8.60 13.88
CA ASP A 209 -0.10 7.90 15.09
C ASP A 209 -1.50 7.30 14.86
N ALA A 210 -2.39 8.07 14.21
CA ALA A 210 -3.74 7.61 13.86
C ALA A 210 -3.72 6.45 12.85
N GLN A 211 -2.91 6.55 11.79
CA GLN A 211 -2.74 5.48 10.80
C GLN A 211 -2.15 4.20 11.41
N ALA A 212 -1.15 4.33 12.28
CA ALA A 212 -0.57 3.18 12.98
C ALA A 212 -1.63 2.45 13.84
N SER A 213 -2.55 3.18 14.47
CA SER A 213 -3.68 2.60 15.23
C SER A 213 -4.75 1.93 14.35
N MET A 214 -4.67 2.12 13.03
CA MET A 214 -5.54 1.52 12.02
C MET A 214 -4.81 0.46 11.19
N ALA A 215 -3.59 0.04 11.57
CA ALA A 215 -2.85 -0.98 10.84
C ALA A 215 -3.69 -2.26 10.65
N HIS A 216 -3.73 -2.77 9.42
CA HIS A 216 -4.55 -3.90 9.01
C HIS A 216 -3.96 -4.57 7.76
N GLY A 217 -4.50 -5.74 7.42
CA GLY A 217 -4.02 -6.55 6.31
C GLY A 217 -2.72 -7.28 6.65
N LEU A 218 -1.85 -7.40 5.65
CA LEU A 218 -0.50 -7.91 5.86
C LEU A 218 0.36 -6.85 6.57
N PRO A 219 1.36 -7.25 7.37
CA PRO A 219 2.30 -6.31 7.95
C PRO A 219 2.92 -5.46 6.84
N SER A 220 2.58 -4.18 6.81
CA SER A 220 2.95 -3.27 5.73
C SER A 220 3.28 -1.89 6.28
N ILE A 221 4.13 -1.18 5.56
CA ILE A 221 4.43 0.23 5.81
C ILE A 221 4.36 1.00 4.50
N ILE A 222 4.05 2.29 4.59
CA ILE A 222 4.13 3.18 3.44
C ILE A 222 5.39 4.03 3.58
N VAL A 223 6.23 4.02 2.55
CA VAL A 223 7.44 4.83 2.48
C VAL A 223 7.39 5.60 1.17
N GLU A 224 7.35 6.94 1.27
CA GLU A 224 7.30 7.83 0.10
C GLU A 224 6.13 7.51 -0.86
N GLY A 225 5.00 7.11 -0.27
CA GLY A 225 3.78 6.73 -0.98
C GLY A 225 3.78 5.33 -1.58
N GLU A 226 4.80 4.51 -1.35
CA GLU A 226 4.88 3.12 -1.82
C GLU A 226 4.60 2.15 -0.66
N THR A 227 3.77 1.13 -0.89
CA THR A 227 3.40 0.14 0.13
C THR A 227 4.36 -1.04 0.12
N LEU A 228 5.07 -1.26 1.23
CA LEU A 228 6.05 -2.32 1.39
C LEU A 228 5.57 -3.35 2.40
N ILE A 229 5.58 -4.64 2.03
CA ILE A 229 5.33 -5.75 2.96
C ILE A 229 6.55 -5.92 3.87
N VAL A 230 6.29 -6.15 5.15
CA VAL A 230 7.29 -6.42 6.18
C VAL A 230 7.33 -7.92 6.47
N THR A 231 8.50 -8.53 6.33
CA THR A 231 8.67 -9.96 6.61
C THR A 231 8.50 -10.28 8.09
N PRO A 232 8.23 -11.55 8.44
CA PRO A 232 8.57 -12.08 9.76
C PRO A 232 10.04 -11.84 10.12
N PRO A 233 10.43 -11.91 11.41
CA PRO A 233 11.82 -11.83 11.81
C PRO A 233 12.67 -12.92 11.15
N ILE A 234 13.72 -12.52 10.42
CA ILE A 234 14.69 -13.41 9.78
C ILE A 234 15.94 -13.44 10.67
N ALA A 235 16.34 -14.63 11.11
CA ALA A 235 17.51 -14.83 11.94
C ALA A 235 18.80 -14.62 11.13
N CYS A 236 19.83 -14.07 11.77
CA CYS A 236 21.18 -14.06 11.22
C CYS A 236 21.85 -15.42 11.47
N ASP A 237 22.40 -16.02 10.42
CA ASP A 237 23.09 -17.32 10.51
C ASP A 237 24.42 -17.25 11.29
N LYS A 238 25.00 -16.05 11.42
CA LYS A 238 26.31 -15.82 12.05
C LYS A 238 26.22 -15.26 13.46
N GLU A 239 25.18 -14.50 13.78
CA GLU A 239 24.97 -13.91 15.10
C GLU A 239 23.70 -14.43 15.75
N ALA A 240 23.85 -15.43 16.63
CA ALA A 240 22.74 -16.07 17.30
C ALA A 240 21.88 -15.08 18.09
N GLY A 241 20.55 -15.21 17.95
CA GLY A 241 19.57 -14.36 18.63
C GLY A 241 19.35 -12.97 18.01
N ARG A 242 20.10 -12.61 16.96
CA ARG A 242 19.85 -11.40 16.18
C ARG A 242 18.90 -11.70 15.02
N THR A 243 17.91 -10.82 14.85
CA THR A 243 16.94 -10.91 13.76
C THR A 243 16.83 -9.59 13.03
N THR A 244 16.49 -9.62 11.74
CA THR A 244 16.09 -8.46 10.97
C THR A 244 14.68 -8.65 10.39
N ARG A 245 14.03 -7.58 9.98
CA ARG A 245 12.81 -7.65 9.15
C ARG A 245 13.09 -6.93 7.85
N LEU A 246 12.84 -7.60 6.74
CA LEU A 246 13.00 -7.01 5.43
C LEU A 246 11.70 -6.32 5.01
N ARG A 247 11.84 -5.36 4.11
CA ARG A 247 10.76 -4.59 3.52
C ARG A 247 10.91 -4.74 2.02
N PHE A 248 9.83 -5.08 1.33
CA PHE A 248 9.87 -5.29 -0.10
C PHE A 248 8.53 -4.92 -0.74
N PRO A 249 8.54 -4.38 -1.96
CA PRO A 249 7.31 -4.17 -2.70
C PRO A 249 6.69 -5.52 -3.09
N PHE A 250 5.36 -5.54 -3.19
CA PHE A 250 4.63 -6.70 -3.68
C PHE A 250 3.74 -6.25 -4.83
N PHE A 251 4.31 -6.25 -6.04
CA PHE A 251 3.72 -5.67 -7.23
C PHE A 251 2.97 -6.69 -8.08
N TRP A 252 1.85 -6.30 -8.68
CA TRP A 252 1.14 -7.20 -9.59
C TRP A 252 1.99 -7.59 -10.80
N SER A 253 2.77 -6.66 -11.33
CA SER A 253 3.67 -6.88 -12.48
C SER A 253 4.71 -7.99 -12.26
N ASP A 254 5.06 -8.28 -11.01
CA ASP A 254 5.99 -9.36 -10.65
C ASP A 254 5.32 -10.74 -10.56
N TYR A 255 4.03 -10.77 -10.24
CA TYR A 255 3.32 -12.00 -9.86
C TYR A 255 2.17 -12.39 -10.80
N LEU A 256 1.86 -11.55 -11.79
CA LEU A 256 0.96 -11.92 -12.89
C LEU A 256 1.63 -12.97 -13.80
N PRO A 257 0.88 -13.97 -14.29
CA PRO A 257 1.41 -14.94 -15.23
C PRO A 257 1.92 -14.24 -16.50
N ARG A 258 3.21 -14.39 -16.81
CA ARG A 258 3.79 -13.90 -18.07
C ARG A 258 3.54 -14.90 -19.19
N LEU A 259 3.15 -14.39 -20.35
CA LEU A 259 3.15 -15.18 -21.59
C LEU A 259 4.61 -15.47 -21.98
N TRP A 260 4.85 -16.64 -22.56
CA TRP A 260 6.16 -17.29 -22.81
C TRP A 260 7.26 -16.38 -23.38
#